data_AF-E3FM07-F1
#
_entry.id   AF-E3FM07-F1
#
_cell.length_a   1.000
_cell.length_b   1.000
_cell.length_c   1.000
_cell.angle_alpha   90.00
_cell.angle_beta   90.00
_cell.angle_gamma   90.00
#
_symmetry.space_group_name_H-M   'P 1'
#
loop_
_entity.id
_entity.type
_entity.pdbx_description
1 polymer ?
#
loop_
_entity_poly.entity_id
_entity_poly.type
_entity_poly.pdbx_seq_one_letter_code
_entity_poly.pdbx_strand_id
1 'polypeptide(L)'
;MTKRRTLIHTVYAPALVGDDGRTLAVVHGIEQALPGVRLEWKLSEAGQPIALPQRDGWLAEAAARGEFPLVCNGDESYPVTVFGLRTSGRQAPGGQPLLDVHAELPLDAASIAAAADLLEGVADGSRAFWGRVLPNGVASEVAKQFRHSMDQTHVPPRGLPALNLPKHLRSPEIPHYLGWLNYWSATTAQTLGFPDPARDAELLARARRTGRDGWIVRLTDTPLDLDNPSHLDALLRAYERFPEIGGRVPPH
;
A
#
# COMPACT_ATOMS: atom_id res chain seq x y z
N MET A 1 24.80 -12.80 -2.05
CA MET A 1 24.24 -11.43 -2.07
C MET A 1 23.23 -11.31 -0.94
N THR A 2 23.48 -10.48 0.07
CA THR A 2 22.51 -10.20 1.13
C THR A 2 21.31 -9.54 0.48
N LYS A 3 20.12 -10.13 0.61
CA LYS A 3 18.89 -9.55 0.06
C LYS A 3 18.69 -8.18 0.71
N ARG A 4 18.84 -7.11 -0.06
CA ARG A 4 18.72 -5.73 0.46
C ARG A 4 17.30 -5.58 1.03
N ARG A 5 17.19 -5.04 2.24
CA ARG A 5 15.87 -4.76 2.84
C ARG A 5 15.22 -3.65 2.03
N THR A 6 13.92 -3.79 1.78
CA THR A 6 13.15 -2.84 0.99
C THR A 6 11.94 -2.34 1.75
N LEU A 7 11.51 -1.13 1.40
CA LEU A 7 10.27 -0.53 1.86
C LEU A 7 9.24 -0.70 0.75
N ILE A 8 8.14 -1.39 1.07
CA ILE A 8 7.09 -1.74 0.13
C ILE A 8 5.90 -0.83 0.38
N HIS A 9 5.56 -0.04 -0.63
CA HIS A 9 4.33 0.74 -0.69
C HIS A 9 3.32 -0.06 -1.51
N THR A 10 2.12 -0.23 -0.96
CA THR A 10 1.03 -0.86 -1.70
C THR A 10 -0.24 -0.06 -1.46
N VAL A 11 -0.87 0.37 -2.54
CA VAL A 11 -2.18 1.04 -2.50
C VAL A 11 -3.18 0.23 -3.30
N TYR A 12 -4.45 0.28 -2.90
CA TYR A 12 -5.54 -0.46 -3.49
C TYR A 12 -6.54 0.54 -4.06
N ALA A 13 -6.73 0.50 -5.36
CA ALA A 13 -7.49 1.46 -6.13
C ALA A 13 -8.54 0.79 -7.02
N PRO A 14 -9.51 1.55 -7.57
CA PRO A 14 -10.40 1.03 -8.60
C PRO A 14 -9.59 0.47 -9.78
N ALA A 15 -10.07 -0.61 -10.41
CA ALA A 15 -9.42 -1.16 -11.60
C ALA A 15 -9.21 -0.10 -12.71
N LEU A 16 -8.17 -0.30 -13.52
CA LEU A 16 -7.98 0.48 -14.74
C LEU A 16 -9.01 0.05 -15.79
N VAL A 17 -9.82 1.00 -16.24
CA VAL A 17 -10.85 0.79 -17.28
C VAL A 17 -10.52 1.51 -18.59
N GLY A 18 -9.40 2.24 -18.63
CA GLY A 18 -8.92 2.98 -19.78
C GLY A 18 -7.78 3.92 -19.39
N ASP A 19 -7.32 4.74 -20.34
CA ASP A 19 -6.39 5.83 -20.06
C ASP A 19 -7.13 7.00 -19.40
N ASP A 20 -7.11 7.01 -18.06
CA ASP A 20 -7.66 8.09 -17.23
C ASP A 20 -6.56 8.89 -16.51
N GLY A 21 -5.32 8.77 -17.00
CA GLY A 21 -4.14 9.47 -16.48
C GLY A 21 -3.60 8.95 -15.15
N ARG A 22 -4.22 7.94 -14.51
CA ARG A 22 -3.81 7.47 -13.18
C ARG A 22 -2.41 6.84 -13.14
N THR A 23 -2.02 6.09 -14.17
CA THR A 23 -0.68 5.48 -14.25
C THR A 23 0.41 6.54 -14.27
N LEU A 24 0.21 7.61 -15.06
CA LEU A 24 1.11 8.75 -15.12
C LEU A 24 1.11 9.56 -13.82
N ALA A 25 -0.06 9.79 -13.23
CA ALA A 25 -0.18 10.50 -11.95
C ALA A 25 0.57 9.79 -10.82
N VAL A 26 0.51 8.44 -10.77
CA VAL A 26 1.30 7.64 -9.82
C VAL A 26 2.80 7.86 -10.02
N VAL A 27 3.28 7.77 -11.27
CA VAL A 27 4.69 7.98 -11.59
C VAL A 27 5.16 9.36 -11.15
N HIS A 28 4.40 10.41 -11.49
CA HIS A 28 4.73 11.77 -11.07
C HIS A 28 4.70 11.95 -9.56
N GLY A 29 3.77 11.31 -8.85
CA GLY A 29 3.72 11.34 -7.38
C GLY A 29 4.99 10.77 -6.74
N ILE A 30 5.55 9.69 -7.31
CA ILE A 30 6.82 9.12 -6.85
C ILE A 30 7.99 10.07 -7.11
N GLU A 31 8.10 10.62 -8.32
CA GLU A 31 9.19 11.52 -8.70
C GLU A 31 9.17 12.86 -7.92
N GLN A 32 7.99 13.31 -7.51
CA GLN A 32 7.84 14.48 -6.64
C GLN A 32 8.29 14.19 -5.21
N ALA A 33 7.99 13.00 -4.68
CA ALA A 33 8.39 12.59 -3.34
C ALA A 33 9.89 12.26 -3.23
N LEU A 34 10.54 11.91 -4.34
CA LEU A 34 11.96 11.52 -4.39
C LEU A 34 12.73 12.38 -5.40
N PRO A 35 13.24 13.55 -4.96
CA PRO A 35 14.06 14.39 -5.81
C PRO A 35 15.26 13.61 -6.38
N GLY A 36 15.39 13.60 -7.70
CA GLY A 36 16.46 12.90 -8.42
C GLY A 36 16.08 11.50 -8.94
N VAL A 37 14.92 10.97 -8.56
CA VAL A 37 14.38 9.74 -9.17
C VAL A 37 13.59 10.09 -10.42
N ARG A 38 13.85 9.37 -11.51
CA ARG A 38 13.11 9.44 -12.77
C ARG A 38 12.74 8.05 -13.24
N LEU A 39 11.45 7.75 -13.35
CA LEU A 39 10.95 6.42 -13.69
C LEU A 39 10.85 6.24 -15.20
N GLU A 40 11.97 6.38 -15.91
CA GLU A 40 12.04 6.43 -17.38
C GLU A 40 12.51 5.12 -18.01
N TRP A 41 12.48 4.02 -17.25
CA TRP A 41 12.98 2.72 -17.71
C TRP A 41 11.93 1.64 -17.49
N LYS A 42 11.89 0.65 -18.38
CA LYS A 42 11.25 -0.65 -18.13
C LYS A 42 12.31 -1.70 -17.89
N LEU A 43 11.92 -2.87 -17.40
CA LEU A 43 12.79 -4.04 -17.39
C LEU A 43 12.55 -4.92 -18.61
N SER A 44 13.62 -5.43 -19.20
CA SER A 44 13.56 -6.53 -20.17
C SER A 44 13.16 -7.84 -19.49
N GLU A 45 12.84 -8.88 -20.25
CA GLU A 45 12.62 -10.22 -19.69
C GLU A 45 13.85 -10.76 -18.94
N ALA A 46 15.05 -10.34 -19.35
CA ALA A 46 16.30 -10.66 -18.67
C ALA A 46 16.58 -9.76 -17.44
N GLY A 47 15.64 -8.86 -17.09
CA GLY A 47 15.76 -7.95 -15.94
C GLY A 47 16.68 -6.75 -16.17
N GLN A 48 17.05 -6.45 -17.42
CA GLN A 48 17.92 -5.32 -17.76
C GLN A 48 17.09 -4.04 -18.01
N PRO A 49 17.51 -2.88 -17.49
CA PRO A 49 16.83 -1.61 -17.79
C PRO A 49 16.86 -1.27 -19.28
N ILE A 50 15.70 -0.91 -19.84
CA ILE A 50 15.53 -0.38 -21.19
C ILE A 50 14.85 0.98 -21.09
N ALA A 51 15.47 2.02 -21.63
CA ALA A 51 14.94 3.37 -21.60
C ALA A 51 13.58 3.47 -22.32
N LEU A 52 12.73 4.36 -21.83
CA LEU A 52 11.42 4.70 -22.37
C LEU A 52 11.41 6.17 -22.81
N PRO A 53 11.90 6.51 -24.03
CA PRO A 53 11.95 7.91 -24.50
C PRO A 53 10.57 8.59 -24.59
N GLN A 54 9.49 7.82 -24.70
CA GLN A 54 8.11 8.29 -24.71
C GLN A 54 7.29 7.60 -23.61
N ARG A 55 7.85 7.55 -22.39
CA ARG A 55 7.26 6.88 -21.22
C ARG A 55 5.78 7.18 -21.04
N ASP A 56 5.40 8.45 -21.11
CA ASP A 56 4.02 8.87 -20.82
C ASP A 56 3.03 8.29 -21.84
N GLY A 57 3.36 8.35 -23.14
CA GLY A 57 2.55 7.72 -24.19
C GLY A 57 2.50 6.20 -24.05
N TRP A 58 3.63 5.58 -23.72
CA TRP A 58 3.70 4.13 -23.49
C TRP A 58 2.85 3.67 -22.28
N LEU A 59 2.82 4.46 -21.20
CA LEU A 59 1.96 4.21 -20.04
C LEU A 59 0.49 4.42 -20.36
N ALA A 60 0.15 5.44 -21.15
CA ALA A 60 -1.22 5.69 -21.60
C ALA A 60 -1.75 4.52 -22.47
N GLU A 61 -0.95 4.03 -23.41
CA GLU A 61 -1.30 2.86 -24.23
C GLU A 61 -1.52 1.61 -23.38
N ALA A 62 -0.71 1.40 -22.35
CA ALA A 62 -0.89 0.28 -21.42
C ALA A 62 -2.14 0.45 -20.56
N ALA A 63 -2.39 1.64 -20.03
CA ALA A 63 -3.59 1.97 -19.25
C ALA A 63 -4.87 1.78 -20.07
N ALA A 64 -4.85 2.10 -21.37
CA ALA A 64 -5.97 1.83 -22.29
C ALA A 64 -6.31 0.33 -22.40
N ARG A 65 -5.34 -0.57 -22.17
CA ARG A 65 -5.56 -2.02 -22.06
C ARG A 65 -5.90 -2.47 -20.63
N GLY A 66 -5.97 -1.54 -19.68
CA GLY A 66 -6.17 -1.75 -18.24
C GLY A 66 -4.89 -2.12 -17.49
N GLU A 67 -3.71 -1.94 -18.07
CA GLU A 67 -2.41 -2.39 -17.53
C GLU A 67 -1.68 -1.24 -16.84
N PHE A 68 -0.92 -1.57 -15.80
CA PHE A 68 0.12 -0.71 -15.27
C PHE A 68 1.44 -1.49 -15.24
N PRO A 69 2.19 -1.47 -16.35
CA PRO A 69 3.41 -2.24 -16.47
C PRO A 69 4.50 -1.68 -15.55
N LEU A 70 5.50 -2.52 -15.26
CA LEU A 70 6.62 -2.13 -14.41
C LEU A 70 7.45 -1.04 -15.07
N VAL A 71 7.66 0.05 -14.32
CA VAL A 71 8.65 1.09 -14.62
C VAL A 71 9.61 1.25 -13.44
N CYS A 72 10.84 1.65 -13.75
CA CYS A 72 11.90 1.82 -12.77
C CYS A 72 12.80 3.01 -13.13
N ASN A 73 13.71 3.33 -12.21
CA ASN A 73 14.65 4.43 -12.37
C ASN A 73 15.94 4.10 -13.16
N GLY A 74 16.11 2.85 -13.58
CA GLY A 74 17.29 2.39 -14.31
C GLY A 74 18.58 2.30 -13.47
N ASP A 75 18.54 2.66 -12.19
CA ASP A 75 19.68 2.56 -11.27
C ASP A 75 19.64 1.20 -10.53
N GLU A 76 20.47 0.26 -10.98
CA GLU A 76 20.58 -1.05 -10.35
C GLU A 76 21.19 -1.00 -8.94
N SER A 77 21.94 0.05 -8.62
CA SER A 77 22.53 0.26 -7.30
C SER A 77 21.54 0.87 -6.30
N TYR A 78 20.48 1.49 -6.79
CA TYR A 78 19.40 2.09 -6.00
C TYR A 78 18.05 1.88 -6.69
N PRO A 79 17.54 0.64 -6.74
CA PRO A 79 16.38 0.33 -7.56
C PRO A 79 15.12 0.92 -6.93
N VAL A 80 14.45 1.79 -7.67
CA VAL A 80 13.09 2.26 -7.39
C VAL A 80 12.19 1.72 -8.49
N THR A 81 11.15 0.97 -8.12
CA THR A 81 10.22 0.37 -9.07
C THR A 81 8.77 0.71 -8.72
N VAL A 82 7.91 0.75 -9.73
CA VAL A 82 6.46 0.77 -9.55
C VAL A 82 5.78 -0.07 -10.63
N PHE A 83 4.74 -0.80 -10.25
CA PHE A 83 3.90 -1.57 -11.17
C PHE A 83 2.50 -1.74 -10.57
N GLY A 84 1.53 -2.13 -11.39
CA GLY A 84 0.20 -2.50 -10.93
C GLY A 84 -0.13 -3.96 -11.20
N LEU A 85 -0.83 -4.58 -10.25
CA LEU A 85 -1.45 -5.88 -10.39
C LEU A 85 -2.96 -5.73 -10.47
N ARG A 86 -3.58 -6.57 -11.30
CA ARG A 86 -5.04 -6.65 -11.37
C ARG A 86 -5.54 -7.70 -10.39
N THR A 87 -6.39 -7.28 -9.46
CA THR A 87 -7.13 -8.22 -8.62
C THR A 87 -8.49 -8.44 -9.25
N SER A 88 -8.78 -9.68 -9.64
CA SER A 88 -10.09 -10.02 -10.22
C SER A 88 -11.21 -9.84 -9.20
N GLY A 89 -12.43 -9.55 -9.65
CA GLY A 89 -13.59 -9.43 -8.76
C GLY A 89 -13.84 -10.67 -7.88
N ARG A 90 -13.48 -11.88 -8.36
CA ARG A 90 -13.58 -13.11 -7.56
C ARG A 90 -12.65 -13.15 -6.35
N GLN A 91 -11.56 -12.38 -6.40
CA GLN A 91 -10.53 -12.33 -5.37
C GLN A 91 -10.60 -11.03 -4.55
N ALA A 92 -11.27 -10.01 -5.06
CA ALA A 92 -11.37 -8.70 -4.45
C ALA A 92 -12.57 -8.56 -3.50
N PRO A 93 -12.51 -7.63 -2.53
CA PRO A 93 -13.64 -7.28 -1.68
C PRO A 93 -14.88 -6.88 -2.49
N GLY A 94 -16.06 -7.27 -2.00
CA GLY A 94 -17.35 -6.90 -2.60
C GLY A 94 -17.56 -7.36 -4.06
N GLY A 95 -16.71 -8.24 -4.59
CA GLY A 95 -16.79 -8.70 -5.98
C GLY A 95 -16.24 -7.71 -7.01
N GLN A 96 -15.62 -6.60 -6.58
CA GLN A 96 -15.23 -5.49 -7.45
C GLN A 96 -13.76 -5.60 -7.87
N PRO A 97 -13.41 -5.64 -9.16
CA PRO A 97 -12.01 -5.68 -9.59
C PRO A 97 -11.20 -4.47 -9.08
N LEU A 98 -9.96 -4.72 -8.66
CA LEU A 98 -9.06 -3.69 -8.14
C LEU A 98 -7.76 -3.58 -8.95
N LEU A 99 -7.13 -2.42 -8.81
CA LEU A 99 -5.73 -2.18 -9.13
C LEU A 99 -4.94 -2.11 -7.83
N ASP A 100 -4.00 -3.04 -7.66
CA ASP A 100 -3.03 -3.01 -6.58
C ASP A 100 -1.75 -2.36 -7.13
N VAL A 101 -1.41 -1.16 -6.69
CA VAL A 101 -0.18 -0.48 -7.13
C VAL A 101 0.91 -0.72 -6.11
N HIS A 102 2.02 -1.28 -6.57
CA HIS A 102 3.18 -1.64 -5.77
C HIS A 102 4.35 -0.74 -6.14
N ALA A 103 4.90 -0.01 -5.18
CA ALA A 103 6.18 0.66 -5.32
C ALA A 103 7.18 0.10 -4.31
N GLU A 104 8.41 -0.15 -4.75
CA GLU A 104 9.47 -0.74 -3.93
C GLU A 104 10.74 0.10 -3.99
N LEU A 105 11.32 0.34 -2.82
CA LEU A 105 12.49 1.20 -2.65
C LEU A 105 13.47 0.58 -1.64
N PRO A 106 14.77 0.92 -1.69
CA PRO A 106 15.71 0.51 -0.66
C PRO A 106 15.29 1.02 0.72
N LEU A 107 15.42 0.19 1.75
CA LEU A 107 15.16 0.62 3.13
C LEU A 107 16.37 1.39 3.67
N ASP A 108 16.31 2.72 3.62
CA ASP A 108 17.31 3.63 4.16
C ASP A 108 16.68 4.96 4.65
N ALA A 109 17.53 5.89 5.12
CA ALA A 109 17.08 7.16 5.66
C ALA A 109 16.30 8.02 4.64
N ALA A 110 16.69 8.00 3.36
CA ALA A 110 16.03 8.80 2.33
C ALA A 110 14.63 8.26 2.03
N SER A 111 14.51 6.94 1.84
CA SER A 111 13.21 6.28 1.63
C SER A 111 12.29 6.42 2.85
N ILE A 112 12.83 6.34 4.07
CA ILE A 112 12.07 6.53 5.31
C ILE A 112 11.53 7.98 5.40
N ALA A 113 12.37 8.97 5.08
CA ALA A 113 11.97 10.37 5.11
C ALA A 113 10.87 10.67 4.07
N ALA A 114 10.98 10.11 2.87
CA ALA A 114 10.02 10.30 1.77
C ALA A 114 8.76 9.42 1.88
N ALA A 115 8.70 8.46 2.81
CA ALA A 115 7.70 7.40 2.78
C ALA A 115 6.25 7.91 2.87
N ALA A 116 5.99 8.95 3.66
CA ALA A 116 4.65 9.51 3.80
C ALA A 116 4.19 10.22 2.51
N ASP A 117 5.07 11.02 1.92
CA ASP A 117 4.77 11.80 0.72
C ASP A 117 4.68 10.90 -0.52
N LEU A 118 5.52 9.86 -0.60
CA LEU A 118 5.41 8.85 -1.64
C LEU A 118 4.11 8.06 -1.53
N LEU A 119 3.73 7.64 -0.31
CA LEU A 119 2.46 6.94 -0.10
C LEU A 119 1.27 7.80 -0.53
N GLU A 120 1.26 9.09 -0.16
CA GLU A 120 0.23 10.03 -0.61
C GLU A 120 0.24 10.20 -2.13
N GLY A 121 1.39 10.47 -2.76
CA GLY A 121 1.47 10.68 -4.21
C GLY A 121 0.99 9.48 -5.01
N VAL A 122 1.36 8.26 -4.58
CA VAL A 122 0.90 7.01 -5.20
C VAL A 122 -0.60 6.79 -4.96
N ALA A 123 -1.10 7.04 -3.75
CA ALA A 123 -2.50 6.88 -3.41
C ALA A 123 -3.41 7.89 -4.13
N ASP A 124 -3.05 9.16 -4.11
CA ASP A 124 -3.80 10.23 -4.77
C ASP A 124 -3.75 10.07 -6.29
N GLY A 125 -2.59 9.72 -6.85
CA GLY A 125 -2.41 9.47 -8.29
C GLY A 125 -3.26 8.31 -8.79
N SER A 126 -3.33 7.21 -8.02
CA SER A 126 -4.13 6.04 -8.36
C SER A 126 -5.62 6.17 -7.98
N ARG A 127 -5.98 7.22 -7.22
CA ARG A 127 -7.31 7.37 -6.60
C ARG A 127 -7.64 6.19 -5.68
N ALA A 128 -6.67 5.80 -4.87
CA ALA A 128 -6.77 4.65 -3.99
C ALA A 128 -7.89 4.81 -2.95
N PHE A 129 -8.51 3.68 -2.60
CA PHE A 129 -9.37 3.57 -1.43
C PHE A 129 -8.51 3.67 -0.16
N TRP A 130 -7.41 2.92 -0.13
CA TRP A 130 -6.48 2.88 0.99
C TRP A 130 -5.11 2.36 0.52
N GLY A 131 -4.10 2.46 1.37
CA GLY A 131 -2.79 1.90 1.11
C GLY A 131 -1.92 1.86 2.36
N ARG A 132 -0.73 1.32 2.22
CA ARG A 132 0.17 1.06 3.34
C ARG A 132 1.63 1.02 2.94
N VAL A 133 2.48 1.16 3.95
CA VAL A 133 3.94 1.00 3.84
C VAL A 133 4.43 -0.03 4.84
N LEU A 134 5.25 -0.99 4.39
CA LEU A 134 5.84 -2.02 5.24
C LEU A 134 7.28 -2.34 4.81
N PRO A 135 8.21 -2.56 5.75
CA PRO A 135 9.46 -3.25 5.43
C PRO A 135 9.18 -4.68 4.93
N ASN A 136 9.94 -5.14 3.94
CA ASN A 136 9.69 -6.45 3.31
C ASN A 136 9.68 -7.64 4.28
N GLY A 137 10.52 -7.62 5.32
CA GLY A 137 10.54 -8.66 6.36
C GLY A 137 9.26 -8.70 7.19
N VAL A 138 8.63 -7.55 7.42
CA VAL A 138 7.36 -7.46 8.15
C VAL A 138 6.18 -7.86 7.27
N ALA A 139 6.22 -7.55 5.97
CA ALA A 139 5.18 -7.98 5.03
C ALA A 139 4.97 -9.51 5.05
N SER A 140 6.05 -10.29 5.18
CA SER A 140 5.99 -11.74 5.32
C SER A 140 5.32 -12.21 6.62
N GLU A 141 5.51 -11.49 7.73
CA GLU A 141 4.84 -11.82 9.00
C GLU A 141 3.36 -11.45 8.96
N VAL A 142 3.02 -10.29 8.38
CA VAL A 142 1.63 -9.86 8.19
C VAL A 142 0.87 -10.83 7.27
N ALA A 143 1.53 -11.39 6.25
CA ALA A 143 0.94 -12.41 5.39
C ALA A 143 0.46 -13.65 6.18
N LYS A 144 1.13 -14.00 7.29
CA LYS A 144 0.72 -15.12 8.16
C LYS A 144 -0.56 -14.83 8.95
N GLN A 145 -1.07 -13.59 8.96
CA GLN A 145 -2.34 -13.27 9.59
C GLN A 145 -3.55 -13.79 8.80
N PHE A 146 -3.41 -13.96 7.48
CA PHE A 146 -4.52 -14.35 6.63
C PHE A 146 -4.93 -15.81 6.85
N ARG A 147 -6.23 -16.01 7.13
CA ARG A 147 -6.84 -17.32 7.23
C ARG A 147 -7.20 -17.84 5.84
N HIS A 148 -6.57 -18.93 5.41
CA HIS A 148 -6.85 -19.56 4.11
C HIS A 148 -8.00 -20.57 4.14
N SER A 149 -8.36 -21.09 5.32
CA SER A 149 -9.49 -22.01 5.53
C SER A 149 -10.39 -21.51 6.66
N MET A 150 -11.69 -21.34 6.38
CA MET A 150 -12.66 -20.87 7.38
C MET A 150 -12.97 -21.92 8.44
N ASP A 151 -12.76 -23.20 8.13
CA ASP A 151 -13.10 -24.35 8.99
C ASP A 151 -12.01 -24.68 10.02
N GLN A 152 -10.84 -24.06 9.91
CA GLN A 152 -9.71 -24.30 10.81
C GLN A 152 -9.45 -23.11 11.72
N THR A 153 -9.17 -23.40 12.99
CA THR A 153 -8.68 -22.39 13.94
C THR A 153 -7.31 -21.90 13.47
N HIS A 154 -7.26 -20.65 13.01
CA HIS A 154 -6.02 -19.99 12.61
C HIS A 154 -5.53 -19.06 13.72
N VAL A 155 -4.33 -19.30 14.22
CA VAL A 155 -3.68 -18.48 15.25
C VAL A 155 -2.39 -17.91 14.64
N PRO A 156 -2.40 -16.64 14.20
CA PRO A 156 -1.20 -16.00 13.70
C PRO A 156 -0.11 -15.88 14.78
N PRO A 157 1.17 -15.79 14.39
CA PRO A 157 2.25 -15.56 15.34
C PRO A 157 2.12 -14.21 16.05
N ARG A 158 2.82 -14.06 17.17
CA ARG A 158 2.99 -12.79 17.92
C ARG A 158 1.68 -12.18 18.46
N GLY A 159 0.64 -13.00 18.62
CA GLY A 159 -0.67 -12.54 19.10
C GLY A 159 -1.41 -11.64 18.12
N LEU A 160 -0.94 -11.54 16.87
CA LEU A 160 -1.62 -10.77 15.82
C LEU A 160 -2.98 -11.39 15.51
N PRO A 161 -3.98 -10.58 15.16
CA PRO A 161 -5.31 -11.11 14.87
C PRO A 161 -5.33 -11.85 13.54
N ALA A 162 -6.15 -12.91 13.47
CA ALA A 162 -6.47 -13.57 12.21
C ALA A 162 -7.28 -12.62 11.32
N LEU A 163 -6.93 -12.55 10.04
CA LEU A 163 -7.58 -11.71 9.05
C LEU A 163 -8.23 -12.58 7.97
N ASN A 164 -9.34 -12.11 7.43
CA ASN A 164 -10.01 -12.76 6.31
C ASN A 164 -9.31 -12.41 4.99
N LEU A 165 -9.37 -13.34 4.03
CA LEU A 165 -8.90 -13.05 2.67
C LEU A 165 -9.72 -11.91 2.05
N PRO A 166 -9.13 -11.07 1.17
CA PRO A 166 -9.80 -9.92 0.55
C PRO A 166 -11.17 -10.25 -0.06
N LYS A 167 -11.33 -11.39 -0.72
CA LYS A 167 -12.62 -11.87 -1.30
C LYS A 167 -13.76 -12.04 -0.29
N HIS A 168 -13.47 -12.07 1.00
CA HIS A 168 -14.45 -12.19 2.08
C HIS A 168 -14.77 -10.84 2.74
N LEU A 169 -14.09 -9.76 2.35
CA LEU A 169 -14.41 -8.42 2.80
C LEU A 169 -15.60 -7.89 2.00
N ARG A 170 -16.47 -7.15 2.69
CA ARG A 170 -17.71 -6.60 2.11
C ARG A 170 -17.48 -5.43 1.14
N SER A 171 -16.39 -4.68 1.30
CA SER A 171 -16.15 -3.45 0.56
C SER A 171 -14.65 -3.21 0.32
N PRO A 172 -14.24 -2.62 -0.82
CA PRO A 172 -12.84 -2.29 -1.08
C PRO A 172 -12.29 -1.14 -0.21
N GLU A 173 -13.17 -0.35 0.42
CA GLU A 173 -12.83 0.70 1.38
C GLU A 173 -12.36 0.14 2.73
N ILE A 174 -12.51 -1.16 2.99
CA ILE A 174 -12.02 -1.79 4.22
C ILE A 174 -10.57 -2.26 3.98
N PRO A 175 -9.59 -1.72 4.71
CA PRO A 175 -8.21 -2.18 4.59
C PRO A 175 -8.07 -3.67 4.90
N HIS A 176 -7.26 -4.36 4.10
CA HIS A 176 -6.99 -5.79 4.31
C HIS A 176 -6.17 -6.02 5.59
N TYR A 177 -5.25 -5.11 5.89
CA TYR A 177 -4.33 -5.15 7.04
C TYR A 177 -3.67 -3.77 7.21
N LEU A 178 -3.00 -3.58 8.34
CA LEU A 178 -2.27 -2.35 8.67
C LEU A 178 -0.79 -2.43 8.29
N GLY A 179 -0.22 -1.29 7.92
CA GLY A 179 1.22 -1.09 7.76
C GLY A 179 1.81 -0.16 8.81
N TRP A 180 3.10 0.15 8.65
CA TRP A 180 3.80 1.21 9.40
C TRP A 180 3.13 2.57 9.17
N LEU A 181 2.97 2.92 7.88
CA LEU A 181 2.16 4.03 7.42
C LEU A 181 0.92 3.47 6.74
N ASN A 182 -0.18 4.20 6.85
CA ASN A 182 -1.46 3.85 6.25
C ASN A 182 -2.02 5.08 5.56
N TYR A 183 -2.42 4.94 4.30
CA TYR A 183 -3.25 5.92 3.61
C TYR A 183 -4.70 5.46 3.69
N TRP A 184 -5.59 6.36 4.08
CA TRP A 184 -7.04 6.15 4.04
C TRP A 184 -7.67 7.29 3.27
N SER A 185 -8.38 6.98 2.19
CA SER A 185 -9.26 7.98 1.54
C SER A 185 -10.30 8.50 2.52
N ALA A 186 -10.96 9.61 2.19
CA ALA A 186 -12.06 10.14 3.01
C ALA A 186 -13.13 9.08 3.31
N THR A 187 -13.53 8.29 2.31
CA THR A 187 -14.52 7.20 2.46
C THR A 187 -14.00 6.06 3.34
N THR A 188 -12.73 5.67 3.20
CA THR A 188 -12.13 4.66 4.08
C THR A 188 -12.05 5.15 5.51
N ALA A 189 -11.60 6.38 5.74
CA ALA A 189 -11.53 6.97 7.07
C ALA A 189 -12.91 7.02 7.72
N GLN A 190 -13.95 7.42 6.97
CA GLN A 190 -15.34 7.39 7.44
C GLN A 190 -15.80 5.97 7.80
N THR A 191 -15.51 4.98 6.95
CA THR A 191 -15.84 3.56 7.18
C THR A 191 -15.21 3.04 8.47
N LEU A 192 -13.98 3.48 8.77
CA LEU A 192 -13.25 3.09 9.98
C LEU A 192 -13.66 3.89 11.23
N GLY A 193 -14.51 4.90 11.07
CA GLY A 193 -14.84 5.85 12.14
C GLY A 193 -13.62 6.63 12.60
N PHE A 194 -12.73 7.02 11.67
CA PHE A 194 -11.54 7.81 11.94
C PHE A 194 -11.66 9.22 11.30
N PRO A 195 -11.30 10.30 12.02
CA PRO A 195 -10.87 10.30 13.42
C PRO A 195 -12.04 10.36 14.40
N ASP A 196 -11.87 9.71 15.55
CA ASP A 196 -12.63 9.91 16.78
C ASP A 196 -11.73 10.64 17.79
N PRO A 197 -11.94 11.94 18.05
CA PRO A 197 -11.08 12.72 18.95
C PRO A 197 -10.95 12.15 20.36
N ALA A 198 -11.94 11.39 20.85
CA ALA A 198 -11.90 10.80 22.18
C ALA A 198 -11.03 9.53 22.25
N ARG A 199 -10.78 8.88 21.10
CA ARG A 199 -10.09 7.59 21.02
C ARG A 199 -8.77 7.66 20.26
N ASP A 200 -8.60 8.64 19.39
CA ASP A 200 -7.54 8.69 18.39
C ASP A 200 -6.50 9.76 18.66
N ALA A 201 -6.45 10.36 19.85
CA ALA A 201 -5.51 11.44 20.17
C ALA A 201 -4.04 11.08 19.86
N GLU A 202 -3.61 9.86 20.19
CA GLU A 202 -2.25 9.38 19.88
C GLU A 202 -2.02 9.21 18.37
N LEU A 203 -2.99 8.63 17.65
CA LEU A 203 -2.90 8.44 16.20
C LEU A 203 -2.93 9.78 15.47
N LEU A 204 -3.78 10.71 15.92
CA LEU A 204 -3.91 12.07 15.38
C LEU A 204 -2.62 12.87 15.54
N ALA A 205 -1.87 12.68 16.62
CA ALA A 205 -0.56 13.31 16.80
C ALA A 205 0.46 12.86 15.73
N ARG A 206 0.23 11.71 15.09
CA ARG A 206 1.07 11.13 14.03
C ARG A 206 0.34 11.00 12.69
N ALA A 207 -0.78 11.70 12.53
CA ALA A 207 -1.57 11.68 11.31
C ALA A 207 -1.57 13.07 10.66
N ARG A 208 -1.69 13.09 9.33
CA ARG A 208 -1.91 14.32 8.58
C ARG A 208 -3.00 14.12 7.53
N ARG A 209 -3.76 15.17 7.24
CA ARG A 209 -4.69 15.19 6.12
C ARG A 209 -3.92 15.23 4.79
N THR A 210 -4.49 14.62 3.77
CA THR A 210 -4.01 14.71 2.39
C THR A 210 -4.73 15.81 1.62
N GLY A 211 -4.24 16.14 0.43
CA GLY A 211 -4.89 17.11 -0.46
C GLY A 211 -6.29 16.71 -0.94
N ARG A 212 -6.69 15.44 -0.76
CA ARG A 212 -8.00 14.89 -1.18
C ARG A 212 -8.87 14.44 -0.01
N ASP A 213 -8.75 15.13 1.13
CA ASP A 213 -9.50 14.85 2.37
C ASP A 213 -9.27 13.47 2.98
N GLY A 214 -8.26 12.74 2.50
CA GLY A 214 -7.79 11.50 3.10
C GLY A 214 -6.84 11.76 4.27
N TRP A 215 -6.26 10.67 4.77
CA TRP A 215 -5.34 10.66 5.89
C TRP A 215 -4.11 9.82 5.59
N ILE A 216 -2.94 10.33 5.97
CA ILE A 216 -1.76 9.52 6.22
C ILE A 216 -1.68 9.32 7.74
N VAL A 217 -1.65 8.06 8.18
CA VAL A 217 -1.61 7.67 9.59
C VAL A 217 -0.37 6.82 9.85
N ARG A 218 0.49 7.27 10.75
CA ARG A 218 1.72 6.58 11.14
C ARG A 218 1.55 5.89 12.49
N LEU A 219 1.81 4.58 12.54
CA LEU A 219 1.68 3.82 13.79
C LEU A 219 2.87 4.03 14.73
N THR A 220 4.09 4.12 14.20
CA THR A 220 5.35 4.23 14.97
C THR A 220 6.28 5.26 14.33
N ASP A 221 7.20 5.86 15.08
CA ASP A 221 8.09 6.90 14.54
C ASP A 221 9.11 6.38 13.52
N THR A 222 9.52 5.12 13.67
CA THR A 222 10.42 4.41 12.75
C THR A 222 9.70 3.25 12.06
N PRO A 223 10.22 2.73 10.93
CA PRO A 223 9.61 1.62 10.23
C PRO A 223 9.28 0.44 11.14
N LEU A 224 8.10 -0.14 10.92
CA LEU A 224 7.57 -1.19 11.77
C LEU A 224 8.57 -2.35 11.90
N ASP A 225 8.74 -2.83 13.12
CA ASP A 225 9.66 -3.91 13.48
C ASP A 225 8.97 -4.77 14.52
N LEU A 226 8.57 -5.98 14.15
CA LEU A 226 7.77 -6.84 15.02
C LEU A 226 8.59 -7.51 16.13
N ASP A 227 9.92 -7.38 16.11
CA ASP A 227 10.79 -7.81 17.21
C ASP A 227 10.92 -6.70 18.27
N ASN A 228 10.53 -5.47 17.96
CA ASN A 228 10.39 -4.40 18.95
C ASN A 228 9.01 -4.48 19.63
N PRO A 229 8.94 -4.74 20.96
CA PRO A 229 7.67 -4.87 21.66
C PRO A 229 6.77 -3.64 21.58
N SER A 230 7.35 -2.43 21.53
CA SER A 230 6.57 -1.18 21.42
C SER A 230 5.89 -1.04 20.06
N HIS A 231 6.54 -1.53 19.00
CA HIS A 231 5.99 -1.52 17.64
C HIS A 231 4.87 -2.55 17.50
N LEU A 232 5.05 -3.74 18.09
CA LEU A 232 4.02 -4.78 18.14
C LEU A 232 2.80 -4.30 18.93
N ASP A 233 2.99 -3.69 20.10
CA ASP A 233 1.91 -3.12 20.91
C ASP A 233 1.14 -2.04 20.14
N ALA A 234 1.83 -1.11 19.47
CA ALA A 234 1.19 -0.09 18.63
C ALA A 234 0.33 -0.71 17.51
N LEU A 235 0.82 -1.75 16.85
CA LEU A 235 0.06 -2.48 15.82
C LEU A 235 -1.17 -3.19 16.41
N LEU A 236 -1.03 -3.85 17.55
CA LEU A 236 -2.12 -4.55 18.22
C LEU A 236 -3.23 -3.58 18.67
N ARG A 237 -2.85 -2.45 19.29
CA ARG A 237 -3.80 -1.39 19.66
C ARG A 237 -4.51 -0.79 18.44
N ALA A 238 -3.82 -0.63 17.32
CA ALA A 238 -4.44 -0.16 16.09
C ALA A 238 -5.47 -1.18 15.56
N TYR A 239 -5.17 -2.49 15.60
CA TYR A 239 -6.16 -3.52 15.29
C TYR A 239 -7.32 -3.53 16.28
N GLU A 240 -7.10 -3.31 17.57
CA GLU A 240 -8.19 -3.20 18.55
C GLU A 240 -9.09 -1.98 18.26
N ARG A 241 -8.49 -0.84 17.90
CA ARG A 241 -9.20 0.39 17.56
C ARG A 241 -10.04 0.28 16.29
N PHE A 242 -9.58 -0.46 15.29
CA PHE A 242 -10.24 -0.59 13.99
C PHE A 242 -10.67 -2.03 13.71
N PRO A 243 -11.69 -2.55 14.42
CA PRO A 243 -12.07 -3.96 14.37
C PRO A 243 -12.49 -4.42 12.97
N GLU A 244 -12.99 -3.53 12.10
CA GLU A 244 -13.36 -3.88 10.72
C GLU A 244 -12.18 -4.27 9.83
N ILE A 245 -10.96 -3.76 10.11
CA ILE A 245 -9.78 -4.04 9.28
C ILE A 245 -9.50 -5.54 9.22
N GLY A 246 -9.28 -6.03 8.00
CA GLY A 246 -9.11 -7.45 7.69
C GLY A 246 -10.37 -8.29 7.85
N GLY A 247 -11.55 -7.65 7.85
CA GLY A 247 -12.84 -8.33 7.90
C GLY A 247 -13.06 -9.13 9.18
N ARG A 248 -12.50 -8.70 10.31
CA ARG A 248 -12.56 -9.45 11.58
C ARG A 248 -13.92 -9.38 12.26
N VAL A 249 -14.75 -8.40 11.91
CA VAL A 249 -16.13 -8.30 12.35
C VAL A 249 -17.03 -8.94 11.28
N PRO A 250 -17.93 -9.87 11.65
CA PRO A 250 -18.91 -10.42 10.71
C PRO A 250 -19.78 -9.31 10.10
N PRO A 251 -20.20 -9.43 8.83
CA PRO A 251 -21.18 -8.51 8.28
C PRO A 251 -22.48 -8.59 9.10
N HIS A 252 -23.00 -7.42 9.49
CA HIS A 252 -24.32 -7.26 10.12
C HIS A 252 -25.44 -7.41 9.08
#